data_AF-A0A2W2DT13-F1
#
_entry.id   AF-A0A2W2DT13-F1
#
_cell.length_a   1.000
_cell.length_b   1.000
_cell.length_c   1.000
_cell.angle_alpha   90.00
_cell.angle_beta   90.00
_cell.angle_gamma   90.00
#
_symmetry.space_group_name_H-M   'P 1'
#
loop_
_entity.id
_entity.type
_entity.pdbx_description
1 polymer ?
#
loop_
_entity_poly.entity_id
_entity_poly.type
_entity_poly.pdbx_seq_one_letter_code
_entity_poly.pdbx_strand_id
1 'polypeptide(L)'
;MTTNLQAAPEQVSDGSAPGAVLEDEPRSWWFTFPDGSAYAGRYAVTHGTHDAAMAEVTAHFGPTIAGQFASSEEARVAHLGLMRLRRDQWPAPVVEQTAAPAGDDSVVNPGGLVEQAATGEWRRPGDADTAVLQAVAADDETAAGGHRMASFWKGDEPGESGAACACGLTFDGFDSLDRASELLDRHIAAENQSAPPPVPAGELQPGMWVATGDVDAPGIEVRYVEQSEDGRWVGVVFAGPSYAEYPIDVPLYLVDEELVEQAAARARARAHRAQQIECLRRLAQLAEEDEHFPLPRYTLRIGGGLDSPEAVRRVAAVLDVEVTKSDYGLRATWRYGGADELNPPVEVEMSAAHPRSGDAKSTPVPVPVSPAAPAAGAATLDSLRRCRRCGATTGLAMSPHDPVEYECADATCPQAGAR
;
A
#
# COMPACT_ATOMS: atom_id res chain seq x y z
N MET A 1 56.43 12.19 25.76
CA MET A 1 56.63 10.90 26.46
C MET A 1 55.81 10.92 27.74
N THR A 2 54.65 10.28 27.74
CA THR A 2 54.05 9.54 28.87
C THR A 2 52.78 8.91 28.32
N THR A 3 52.83 7.58 28.25
CA THR A 3 51.84 6.61 27.79
C THR A 3 50.71 6.49 28.81
N ASN A 4 49.46 6.44 28.35
CA ASN A 4 48.37 5.83 29.10
C ASN A 4 47.63 4.88 28.17
N LEU A 5 47.86 3.58 28.42
CA LEU A 5 47.14 2.44 27.88
C LEU A 5 45.73 2.43 28.47
N GLN A 6 44.71 2.54 27.62
CA GLN A 6 43.37 2.10 27.98
C GLN A 6 43.19 0.65 27.48
N ALA A 7 42.70 -0.19 28.38
CA ALA A 7 42.42 -1.60 28.15
C ALA A 7 41.30 -1.78 27.12
N ALA A 8 41.43 -2.82 26.30
CA ALA A 8 40.40 -3.26 25.37
C ALA A 8 39.17 -3.79 26.13
N PRO A 9 37.93 -3.53 25.67
CA PRO A 9 36.76 -4.16 26.25
C PRO A 9 36.75 -5.67 25.93
N GLU A 10 36.42 -6.45 26.96
CA GLU A 10 36.25 -7.90 26.91
C GLU A 10 35.15 -8.29 25.92
N GLN A 11 35.47 -9.24 25.04
CA GLN A 11 34.48 -9.93 24.21
C GLN A 11 33.61 -10.82 25.11
N VAL A 12 32.41 -10.35 25.43
CA VAL A 12 31.33 -11.22 25.91
C VAL A 12 30.81 -12.00 24.71
N SER A 13 31.07 -13.29 24.72
CA SER A 13 30.57 -14.26 23.75
C SER A 13 29.19 -14.73 24.17
N ASP A 14 28.16 -13.94 23.85
CA ASP A 14 26.78 -14.41 23.91
C ASP A 14 26.48 -15.25 22.67
N GLY A 15 26.57 -16.56 22.85
CA GLY A 15 26.05 -17.55 21.92
C GLY A 15 24.54 -17.54 21.93
N SER A 16 23.93 -16.70 21.09
CA SER A 16 22.53 -16.81 20.68
C SER A 16 22.39 -16.11 19.32
N ALA A 17 22.51 -16.90 18.25
CA ALA A 17 22.19 -16.44 16.90
C ALA A 17 20.67 -16.31 16.75
N PRO A 18 20.10 -15.11 16.49
CA PRO A 18 18.68 -14.90 16.30
C PRO A 18 18.28 -15.17 14.85
N GLY A 19 18.60 -16.36 14.31
CA GLY A 19 18.39 -16.68 12.89
C GLY A 19 17.59 -17.95 12.60
N ALA A 20 17.59 -18.93 13.51
CA ALA A 20 17.19 -20.31 13.15
C ALA A 20 15.69 -20.62 13.28
N VAL A 21 14.84 -19.68 13.68
CA VAL A 21 13.40 -19.96 13.95
C VAL A 21 12.48 -19.46 12.83
N LEU A 22 13.00 -18.69 11.86
CA LEU A 22 12.20 -18.15 10.76
C LEU A 22 12.28 -18.98 9.47
N GLU A 23 13.17 -19.97 9.38
CA GLU A 23 13.43 -20.74 8.14
C GLU A 23 12.27 -21.72 7.79
N ASP A 24 11.43 -22.07 8.77
CA ASP A 24 10.35 -23.05 8.63
C ASP A 24 8.97 -22.46 8.26
N GLU A 25 8.80 -21.13 8.26
CA GLU A 25 7.52 -20.54 7.88
C GLU A 25 7.37 -20.43 6.36
N PRO A 26 6.25 -20.93 5.78
CA PRO A 26 6.00 -20.83 4.35
C PRO A 26 5.88 -19.37 3.92
N ARG A 27 6.74 -18.98 2.97
CA ARG A 27 6.78 -17.62 2.41
C ARG A 27 7.21 -17.65 0.96
N SER A 28 7.12 -16.50 0.29
CA SER A 28 7.72 -16.33 -1.02
C SER A 28 9.25 -16.25 -0.89
N TRP A 29 9.96 -16.86 -1.83
CA TRP A 29 11.42 -16.85 -1.90
C TRP A 29 11.86 -16.38 -3.28
N TRP A 30 12.82 -15.45 -3.30
CA TRP A 30 13.35 -14.83 -4.51
C TRP A 30 14.75 -15.34 -4.80
N PHE A 31 14.95 -15.86 -6.01
CA PHE A 31 16.21 -16.47 -6.44
C PHE A 31 16.78 -15.69 -7.62
N THR A 32 18.02 -15.22 -7.50
CA THR A 32 18.72 -14.50 -8.56
C THR A 32 19.81 -15.37 -9.18
N PHE A 33 20.20 -15.05 -10.41
CA PHE A 33 21.17 -15.82 -11.18
C PHE A 33 22.47 -15.04 -11.39
N PRO A 34 23.63 -15.72 -11.44
CA PRO A 34 24.91 -15.05 -11.58
C PRO A 34 25.06 -14.40 -12.94
N ASP A 35 25.84 -13.32 -12.98
CA ASP A 35 26.23 -12.67 -14.23
C ASP A 35 26.91 -13.67 -15.17
N GLY A 36 26.59 -13.58 -16.46
CA GLY A 36 27.09 -14.52 -17.48
C GLY A 36 26.33 -15.85 -17.57
N SER A 37 25.36 -16.12 -16.69
CA SER A 37 24.41 -17.22 -16.90
C SER A 37 23.38 -16.89 -17.99
N ALA A 38 22.72 -17.91 -18.54
CA ALA A 38 21.59 -17.74 -19.47
C ALA A 38 20.40 -16.99 -18.86
N TYR A 39 20.37 -16.88 -17.52
CA TYR A 39 19.31 -16.22 -16.75
C TYR A 39 19.80 -14.92 -16.07
N ALA A 40 20.96 -14.39 -16.48
CA ALA A 40 21.48 -13.13 -15.95
C ALA A 40 20.47 -11.98 -16.15
N GLY A 41 20.35 -11.11 -15.14
CA GLY A 41 19.36 -10.03 -15.13
C GLY A 41 17.91 -10.51 -14.89
N ARG A 42 17.71 -11.78 -14.50
CA ARG A 42 16.41 -12.34 -14.16
C ARG A 42 16.35 -12.88 -12.74
N TYR A 43 15.14 -13.16 -12.27
CA TYR A 43 14.89 -13.80 -10.99
C TYR A 43 13.73 -14.79 -11.07
N ALA A 44 13.76 -15.84 -10.24
CA ALA A 44 12.68 -16.80 -10.07
C ALA A 44 12.01 -16.59 -8.69
N VAL A 45 10.71 -16.87 -8.59
CA VAL A 45 9.96 -16.82 -7.33
C VAL A 45 9.16 -18.09 -7.16
N THR A 46 9.25 -18.69 -5.97
CA THR A 46 8.39 -19.79 -5.53
C THR A 46 7.96 -19.58 -4.09
N HIS A 47 6.94 -20.31 -3.64
CA HIS A 47 6.34 -20.18 -2.32
C HIS A 47 6.46 -21.50 -1.56
N GLY A 48 6.91 -21.44 -0.31
CA GLY A 48 7.06 -22.61 0.55
C GLY A 48 8.01 -22.35 1.70
N THR A 49 8.38 -23.42 2.42
CA THR A 49 9.53 -23.36 3.33
C THR A 49 10.80 -23.10 2.53
N HIS A 50 11.84 -22.60 3.19
CA HIS A 50 13.12 -22.33 2.55
C HIS A 50 13.65 -23.55 1.78
N ASP A 51 13.65 -24.71 2.43
CA ASP A 51 14.12 -25.98 1.86
C ASP A 51 13.29 -26.42 0.65
N ALA A 52 11.96 -26.30 0.72
CA ALA A 52 11.08 -26.68 -0.38
C ALA A 52 11.26 -25.76 -1.60
N ALA A 53 11.35 -24.46 -1.35
CA ALA A 53 11.63 -23.46 -2.38
C ALA A 53 12.99 -23.69 -3.04
N MET A 54 14.02 -23.96 -2.24
CA MET A 54 15.37 -24.25 -2.73
C MET A 54 15.42 -25.54 -3.55
N ALA A 55 14.78 -26.60 -3.08
CA ALA A 55 14.72 -27.88 -3.78
C ALA A 55 14.04 -27.73 -5.15
N GLU A 56 12.94 -26.98 -5.21
CA GLU A 56 12.22 -26.71 -6.45
C GLU A 56 13.09 -25.93 -7.44
N VAL A 57 13.67 -24.79 -7.04
CA VAL A 57 14.51 -23.98 -7.94
C VAL A 57 15.76 -24.76 -8.39
N THR A 58 16.38 -25.52 -7.49
CA THR A 58 17.54 -26.36 -7.83
C THR A 58 17.17 -27.46 -8.82
N ALA A 59 15.96 -28.02 -8.73
CA ALA A 59 15.50 -29.04 -9.68
C ALA A 59 15.46 -28.49 -11.11
N HIS A 60 15.08 -27.23 -11.31
CA HIS A 60 14.99 -26.61 -12.63
C HIS A 60 16.33 -25.99 -13.07
N PHE A 61 16.92 -25.15 -12.24
CA PHE A 61 18.07 -24.32 -12.60
C PHE A 61 19.42 -24.93 -12.19
N GLY A 62 19.43 -26.10 -11.55
CA GLY A 62 20.63 -26.69 -10.98
C GLY A 62 21.20 -25.87 -9.81
N PRO A 63 22.46 -26.11 -9.40
CA PRO A 63 23.09 -25.38 -8.30
C PRO A 63 23.49 -23.94 -8.68
N THR A 64 23.15 -23.46 -9.87
CA THR A 64 23.53 -22.14 -10.38
C THR A 64 22.57 -21.04 -9.90
N ILE A 65 22.64 -20.73 -8.61
CA ILE A 65 21.90 -19.65 -7.95
C ILE A 65 22.92 -18.67 -7.35
N ALA A 66 22.76 -17.37 -7.62
CA ALA A 66 23.66 -16.33 -7.08
C ALA A 66 23.22 -15.82 -5.72
N GLY A 67 21.90 -15.78 -5.47
CA GLY A 67 21.34 -15.32 -4.21
C GLY A 67 19.94 -15.86 -3.98
N GLN A 68 19.60 -16.01 -2.71
CA GLN A 68 18.30 -16.43 -2.20
C GLN A 68 17.86 -15.40 -1.16
N PHE A 69 16.63 -14.90 -1.28
CA PHE A 69 16.17 -13.77 -0.48
C PHE A 69 14.73 -13.98 -0.01
N ALA A 70 14.40 -13.46 1.16
CA ALA A 70 13.07 -13.57 1.75
C ALA A 70 12.14 -12.41 1.35
N SER A 71 12.61 -11.47 0.54
CA SER A 71 11.82 -10.39 -0.06
C SER A 71 12.39 -9.91 -1.40
N SER A 72 11.56 -9.22 -2.18
CA SER A 72 11.99 -8.56 -3.43
C SER A 72 12.95 -7.38 -3.19
N GLU A 73 12.87 -6.76 -2.01
CA GLU A 73 13.72 -5.65 -1.58
C GLU A 73 15.14 -6.13 -1.26
N GLU A 74 15.25 -7.24 -0.52
CA GLU A 74 16.53 -7.91 -0.25
C GLU A 74 17.19 -8.39 -1.55
N ALA A 75 16.39 -8.95 -2.46
CA ALA A 75 16.83 -9.33 -3.80
C ALA A 75 17.15 -8.15 -4.72
N ARG A 76 16.84 -6.91 -4.30
CA ARG A 76 17.06 -5.66 -5.05
C ARG A 76 16.45 -5.67 -6.45
N VAL A 77 15.29 -6.33 -6.61
CA VAL A 77 14.66 -6.54 -7.94
C VAL A 77 14.43 -5.21 -8.66
N ALA A 78 13.82 -4.24 -8.01
CA ALA A 78 13.54 -2.92 -8.60
C ALA A 78 14.82 -2.10 -8.85
N HIS A 79 15.80 -2.18 -7.93
CA HIS A 79 17.03 -1.41 -8.03
C HIS A 79 17.94 -1.90 -9.16
N LEU A 80 17.99 -3.22 -9.38
CA LEU A 80 18.80 -3.86 -10.42
C LEU A 80 18.03 -4.06 -11.74
N GLY A 81 16.75 -3.70 -11.80
CA GLY A 81 15.92 -3.88 -12.99
C GLY A 81 15.74 -5.35 -13.40
N LEU A 82 15.70 -6.26 -12.43
CA LEU A 82 15.61 -7.70 -12.71
C LEU A 82 14.22 -8.05 -13.27
N MET A 83 14.20 -8.91 -14.29
CA MET A 83 12.94 -9.40 -14.87
C MET A 83 12.55 -10.76 -14.30
N ARG A 84 11.27 -10.94 -13.98
CA ARG A 84 10.77 -12.22 -13.45
C ARG A 84 10.79 -13.30 -14.53
N LEU A 85 11.33 -14.47 -14.22
CA LEU A 85 11.14 -15.69 -15.00
C LEU A 85 9.80 -16.32 -14.61
N ARG A 86 8.89 -16.41 -15.59
CA ARG A 86 7.63 -17.12 -15.44
C ARG A 86 7.89 -18.62 -15.27
N ARG A 87 7.02 -19.33 -14.55
CA ARG A 87 7.24 -20.74 -14.16
C ARG A 87 7.24 -21.69 -15.36
N ASP A 88 6.48 -21.38 -16.40
CA ASP A 88 6.48 -22.06 -17.72
C ASP A 88 7.77 -21.82 -18.52
N GLN A 89 8.50 -20.73 -18.25
CA GLN A 89 9.80 -20.44 -18.83
C GLN A 89 10.95 -21.11 -18.09
N TRP A 90 10.67 -21.83 -17.00
CA TRP A 90 11.69 -22.56 -16.29
C TRP A 90 12.15 -23.74 -17.16
N PRO A 91 13.47 -24.03 -17.18
CA PRO A 91 13.97 -25.21 -17.86
C PRO A 91 13.33 -26.48 -17.27
N ALA A 92 13.16 -27.53 -18.08
CA ALA A 92 12.69 -28.81 -17.58
C ALA A 92 13.60 -29.31 -16.43
N PRO A 93 13.05 -29.94 -15.38
CA PRO A 93 13.84 -30.34 -14.23
C PRO A 93 15.00 -31.26 -14.64
N VAL A 94 16.18 -31.06 -14.05
CA VAL A 94 17.44 -31.75 -14.39
C VAL A 94 17.31 -33.28 -14.29
N VAL A 95 16.40 -33.77 -13.45
CA VAL A 95 16.07 -35.22 -13.30
C VAL A 95 15.48 -35.81 -14.58
N GLU A 96 14.72 -35.03 -15.36
CA GLU A 96 14.17 -35.47 -16.66
C GLU A 96 15.18 -35.28 -17.80
N GLN A 97 16.08 -34.30 -17.71
CA GLN A 97 17.08 -34.06 -18.76
C GLN A 97 18.20 -35.11 -18.80
N THR A 98 18.40 -35.88 -17.72
CA THR A 98 19.38 -36.98 -17.68
C THR A 98 18.79 -38.33 -18.12
N ALA A 99 17.47 -38.43 -18.35
CA ALA A 99 16.81 -39.63 -18.79
C ALA A 99 16.77 -39.73 -20.34
N ALA A 100 17.94 -39.77 -20.97
CA ALA A 100 18.06 -40.26 -22.35
C ALA A 100 18.64 -41.69 -22.30
N PRO A 101 17.89 -42.75 -22.66
CA PRO A 101 18.48 -44.08 -22.73
C PRO A 101 19.20 -44.26 -24.08
N ALA A 102 20.48 -44.64 -23.99
CA ALA A 102 21.12 -45.45 -25.02
C ALA A 102 20.30 -46.74 -25.19
N GLY A 103 20.09 -47.15 -26.44
CA GLY A 103 19.19 -48.24 -26.78
C GLY A 103 19.53 -49.57 -26.10
N ASP A 104 18.51 -50.33 -25.75
CA ASP A 104 18.24 -51.64 -26.36
C ASP A 104 16.82 -52.11 -26.02
N ASP A 105 16.30 -52.99 -26.86
CA ASP A 105 14.94 -53.54 -26.96
C ASP A 105 14.14 -53.72 -25.64
N SER A 106 12.96 -53.09 -25.56
CA SER A 106 11.77 -53.70 -24.91
C SER A 106 10.47 -52.95 -25.22
N VAL A 107 9.68 -53.57 -26.11
CA VAL A 107 8.20 -53.59 -26.19
C VAL A 107 7.44 -52.30 -25.81
N VAL A 108 7.05 -51.56 -26.85
CA VAL A 108 6.02 -50.52 -26.85
C VAL A 108 4.67 -51.13 -26.44
N ASN A 109 4.01 -50.56 -25.45
CA ASN A 109 2.55 -50.64 -25.29
C ASN A 109 1.94 -49.33 -25.84
N PRO A 110 1.10 -49.37 -26.88
CA PRO A 110 0.57 -48.17 -27.51
C PRO A 110 -0.63 -47.64 -26.70
N GLY A 111 -0.38 -46.76 -25.72
CA GLY A 111 -1.48 -46.09 -25.03
C GLY A 111 -1.13 -45.24 -23.81
N GLY A 112 0.06 -45.42 -23.20
CA GLY A 112 0.51 -44.55 -22.10
C GLY A 112 -0.43 -44.51 -20.90
N LEU A 113 -1.07 -45.62 -20.52
CA LEU A 113 -1.91 -45.70 -19.32
C LEU A 113 -1.09 -46.23 -18.13
N VAL A 114 -1.36 -45.72 -16.92
CA VAL A 114 -0.76 -46.20 -15.67
C VAL A 114 -1.85 -46.84 -14.81
N GLU A 115 -1.57 -48.01 -14.24
CA GLU A 115 -2.51 -48.77 -13.40
C GLU A 115 -2.44 -48.32 -11.93
N GLN A 116 -3.58 -47.97 -11.36
CA GLN A 116 -3.65 -47.51 -9.97
C GLN A 116 -3.66 -48.70 -8.99
N ALA A 117 -2.64 -48.78 -8.12
CA ALA A 117 -2.37 -49.94 -7.26
C ALA A 117 -3.46 -50.29 -6.24
N ALA A 118 -4.40 -49.38 -5.95
CA ALA A 118 -5.48 -49.62 -4.98
C ALA A 118 -6.77 -50.19 -5.62
N THR A 119 -6.96 -50.04 -6.93
CA THR A 119 -8.24 -50.33 -7.61
C THR A 119 -8.09 -51.15 -8.89
N GLY A 120 -6.90 -51.22 -9.50
CA GLY A 120 -6.63 -51.96 -10.74
C GLY A 120 -7.21 -51.32 -12.01
N GLU A 121 -7.56 -50.04 -11.95
CA GLU A 121 -8.11 -49.29 -13.10
C GLU A 121 -7.01 -48.52 -13.84
N TRP A 122 -7.07 -48.50 -15.17
CA TRP A 122 -6.05 -47.89 -16.06
C TRP A 122 -6.45 -46.47 -16.49
N ARG A 123 -5.61 -45.45 -16.20
CA ARG A 123 -5.88 -44.03 -16.53
C ARG A 123 -4.69 -43.33 -17.21
N ARG A 124 -4.96 -42.23 -17.92
CA ARG A 124 -3.92 -41.43 -18.63
C ARG A 124 -3.18 -40.52 -17.64
N PRO A 125 -1.88 -40.23 -17.86
CA PRO A 125 -1.08 -39.37 -17.00
C PRO A 125 -1.52 -37.92 -17.24
N GLY A 126 -2.16 -37.30 -16.26
CA GLY A 126 -2.70 -35.94 -16.35
C GLY A 126 -4.08 -35.75 -15.72
N ASP A 127 -4.82 -36.84 -15.46
CA ASP A 127 -6.16 -36.75 -14.84
C ASP A 127 -6.13 -36.61 -13.30
N ALA A 128 -4.97 -36.33 -12.70
CA ALA A 128 -4.79 -36.30 -11.24
C ALA A 128 -4.85 -34.90 -10.59
N ASP A 129 -4.87 -33.81 -11.36
CA ASP A 129 -4.80 -32.45 -10.80
C ASP A 129 -6.16 -31.78 -10.56
N THR A 130 -7.25 -32.55 -10.53
CA THR A 130 -8.57 -32.02 -10.12
C THR A 130 -8.78 -32.03 -8.60
N ALA A 131 -7.80 -32.49 -7.81
CA ALA A 131 -7.90 -32.52 -6.34
C ALA A 131 -7.34 -31.27 -5.64
N VAL A 132 -6.60 -30.40 -6.34
CA VAL A 132 -6.05 -29.15 -5.75
C VAL A 132 -6.90 -27.92 -6.12
N LEU A 133 -7.79 -28.01 -7.11
CA LEU A 133 -8.75 -26.94 -7.44
C LEU A 133 -10.05 -26.98 -6.61
N GLN A 134 -10.23 -27.96 -5.73
CA GLN A 134 -11.41 -28.04 -4.84
C GLN A 134 -11.22 -27.36 -3.47
N ALA A 135 -10.06 -26.74 -3.20
CA ALA A 135 -9.87 -25.92 -2.00
C ALA A 135 -10.29 -24.45 -2.17
N VAL A 136 -10.78 -24.04 -3.35
CA VAL A 136 -11.31 -22.68 -3.60
C VAL A 136 -12.84 -22.65 -3.56
N ALA A 137 -13.50 -23.76 -3.20
CA ALA A 137 -14.97 -23.86 -3.13
C ALA A 137 -15.52 -24.15 -1.72
N ALA A 138 -14.71 -23.99 -0.67
CA ALA A 138 -15.14 -24.18 0.71
C ALA A 138 -14.48 -23.14 1.63
N ASP A 139 -14.86 -21.88 1.42
CA ASP A 139 -15.17 -20.90 2.47
C ASP A 139 -15.70 -19.64 1.77
N ASP A 140 -17.02 -19.63 1.59
CA ASP A 140 -17.83 -18.53 1.03
C ASP A 140 -17.85 -17.28 1.96
N GLU A 141 -16.97 -17.22 2.97
CA GLU A 141 -16.95 -16.17 4.00
C GLU A 141 -15.89 -15.07 3.77
N THR A 142 -14.99 -15.22 2.80
CA THR A 142 -13.89 -14.24 2.58
C THR A 142 -13.73 -13.76 1.14
N ALA A 143 -14.69 -14.05 0.27
CA ALA A 143 -14.74 -13.44 -1.06
C ALA A 143 -14.90 -11.91 -0.93
N ALA A 144 -13.96 -11.21 -1.57
CA ALA A 144 -13.70 -9.79 -1.53
C ALA A 144 -14.94 -8.88 -1.68
N GLY A 145 -14.99 -7.82 -0.88
CA GLY A 145 -15.60 -6.53 -1.25
C GLY A 145 -17.12 -6.36 -1.10
N GLY A 146 -17.88 -7.39 -0.77
CA GLY A 146 -19.34 -7.26 -0.60
C GLY A 146 -19.74 -6.59 0.71
N HIS A 147 -20.69 -5.65 0.66
CA HIS A 147 -21.39 -5.22 1.87
C HIS A 147 -22.11 -6.42 2.45
N ARG A 148 -21.81 -6.76 3.71
CA ARG A 148 -22.42 -7.87 4.44
C ARG A 148 -22.58 -7.50 5.89
N MET A 149 -23.44 -8.24 6.56
CA MET A 149 -23.69 -8.08 7.98
C MET A 149 -22.46 -8.48 8.80
N ALA A 150 -21.94 -7.56 9.61
CA ALA A 150 -20.78 -7.80 10.48
C ALA A 150 -21.19 -8.11 11.91
N SER A 151 -22.17 -7.38 12.46
CA SER A 151 -22.67 -7.66 13.82
C SER A 151 -24.07 -7.10 14.05
N PHE A 152 -24.71 -7.64 15.09
CA PHE A 152 -25.95 -7.15 15.67
C PHE A 152 -25.79 -7.06 17.18
N TRP A 153 -26.48 -6.10 17.78
CA TRP A 153 -26.64 -6.06 19.22
C TRP A 153 -28.06 -5.63 19.56
N LYS A 154 -28.61 -6.30 20.57
CA LYS A 154 -29.88 -5.95 21.16
C LYS A 154 -29.57 -5.30 22.50
N GLY A 155 -30.02 -4.05 22.68
CA GLY A 155 -29.91 -3.37 23.95
C GLY A 155 -31.03 -3.73 24.91
N ASP A 156 -30.83 -3.42 26.19
CA ASP A 156 -31.78 -3.73 27.25
C ASP A 156 -32.85 -2.63 27.37
N GLU A 157 -32.52 -1.39 26.97
CA GLU A 157 -33.43 -0.24 26.95
C GLU A 157 -33.85 0.16 25.52
N PRO A 158 -35.01 0.84 25.37
CA PRO A 158 -35.40 1.46 24.09
C PRO A 158 -34.29 2.39 23.57
N GLY A 159 -33.98 2.28 22.28
CA GLY A 159 -32.91 3.03 21.62
C GLY A 159 -31.52 2.39 21.66
N GLU A 160 -31.32 1.27 22.35
CA GLU A 160 -29.98 0.68 22.49
C GLU A 160 -29.67 -0.44 21.49
N SER A 161 -30.62 -0.85 20.65
CA SER A 161 -30.38 -1.88 19.63
C SER A 161 -29.73 -1.32 18.37
N GLY A 162 -28.94 -2.14 17.68
CA GLY A 162 -28.28 -1.74 16.44
C GLY A 162 -27.67 -2.88 15.63
N ALA A 163 -27.14 -2.52 14.46
CA ALA A 163 -26.55 -3.41 13.47
C ALA A 163 -25.34 -2.75 12.80
N ALA A 164 -24.32 -3.52 12.43
CA ALA A 164 -23.15 -3.03 11.71
C ALA A 164 -22.92 -3.81 10.41
N CYS A 165 -22.58 -3.08 9.35
CA CYS A 165 -22.07 -3.62 8.09
C CYS A 165 -20.55 -3.84 8.17
N ALA A 166 -20.02 -4.80 7.42
CA ALA A 166 -18.59 -5.05 7.28
C ALA A 166 -17.82 -3.86 6.68
N CYS A 167 -18.50 -2.96 5.96
CA CYS A 167 -17.92 -1.71 5.48
C CYS A 167 -17.70 -0.65 6.59
N GLY A 168 -18.13 -0.94 7.83
CA GLY A 168 -17.99 -0.04 8.98
C GLY A 168 -19.19 0.89 9.22
N LEU A 169 -20.23 0.84 8.38
CA LEU A 169 -21.48 1.58 8.62
C LEU A 169 -22.27 0.93 9.76
N THR A 170 -22.61 1.72 10.77
CA THR A 170 -23.43 1.31 11.91
C THR A 170 -24.80 1.98 11.89
N PHE A 171 -25.84 1.19 12.13
CA PHE A 171 -27.21 1.63 12.37
C PHE A 171 -27.53 1.37 13.85
N ASP A 172 -27.45 2.42 14.68
CA ASP A 172 -27.72 2.37 16.11
C ASP A 172 -28.90 3.28 16.51
N GLY A 173 -29.32 3.26 17.78
CA GLY A 173 -30.39 4.13 18.26
C GLY A 173 -31.80 3.55 18.12
N PHE A 174 -31.96 2.24 17.89
CA PHE A 174 -33.26 1.64 17.60
C PHE A 174 -33.87 0.96 18.82
N ASP A 175 -35.20 1.08 18.94
CA ASP A 175 -36.00 0.35 19.94
C ASP A 175 -36.09 -1.16 19.65
N SER A 176 -35.76 -1.59 18.43
CA SER A 176 -35.77 -2.99 18.03
C SER A 176 -34.67 -3.35 17.03
N LEU A 177 -34.22 -4.60 17.11
CA LEU A 177 -33.24 -5.17 16.18
C LEU A 177 -33.78 -5.24 14.75
N ASP A 178 -35.08 -5.54 14.58
CA ASP A 178 -35.70 -5.68 13.25
C ASP A 178 -35.53 -4.42 12.41
N ARG A 179 -35.63 -3.24 13.03
CA ARG A 179 -35.50 -1.97 12.31
C ARG A 179 -34.05 -1.69 11.90
N ALA A 180 -33.09 -2.00 12.77
CA ALA A 180 -31.67 -1.89 12.45
C ALA A 180 -31.29 -2.87 11.33
N SER A 181 -31.81 -4.11 11.36
CA SER A 181 -31.61 -5.11 10.31
C SER A 181 -32.17 -4.64 8.97
N GLU A 182 -33.40 -4.12 8.93
CA GLU A 182 -34.01 -3.67 7.66
C GLU A 182 -33.21 -2.55 6.97
N LEU A 183 -32.62 -1.63 7.75
CA LEU A 183 -31.75 -0.59 7.20
C LEU A 183 -30.41 -1.14 6.73
N LEU A 184 -29.83 -2.08 7.49
CA LEU A 184 -28.60 -2.76 7.10
C LEU A 184 -28.81 -3.56 5.80
N ASP A 185 -29.87 -4.35 5.70
CA ASP A 185 -30.20 -5.14 4.50
C ASP A 185 -30.43 -4.24 3.29
N ARG A 186 -31.09 -3.09 3.47
CA ARG A 186 -31.28 -2.11 2.40
C ARG A 186 -29.96 -1.50 1.94
N HIS A 187 -29.06 -1.18 2.87
CA HIS A 187 -27.73 -0.69 2.56
C HIS A 187 -26.90 -1.76 1.81
N ILE A 188 -26.88 -3.00 2.31
CA ILE A 188 -26.24 -4.13 1.66
C ILE A 188 -26.77 -4.32 0.23
N ALA A 189 -28.09 -4.30 0.04
CA ALA A 189 -28.71 -4.45 -1.27
C ALA A 189 -28.37 -3.29 -2.22
N ALA A 190 -28.39 -2.05 -1.73
CA ALA A 190 -28.08 -0.87 -2.54
C ALA A 190 -26.62 -0.88 -3.01
N GLU A 191 -25.69 -1.11 -2.09
CA GLU A 191 -24.26 -1.04 -2.37
C GLU A 191 -23.78 -2.22 -3.22
N ASN A 192 -24.31 -3.42 -2.98
CA ASN A 192 -24.02 -4.59 -3.81
C ASN A 192 -24.66 -4.49 -5.21
N GLN A 193 -25.71 -3.68 -5.40
CA GLN A 193 -26.29 -3.41 -6.72
C GLN A 193 -25.52 -2.34 -7.50
N SER A 194 -24.84 -1.42 -6.83
CA SER A 194 -23.98 -0.42 -7.48
C SER A 194 -22.60 -0.95 -7.87
N ALA A 195 -22.19 -2.11 -7.35
CA ALA A 195 -20.94 -2.73 -7.76
C ALA A 195 -21.00 -3.10 -9.26
N PRO A 196 -19.99 -2.71 -10.06
CA PRO A 196 -19.93 -3.13 -11.45
C PRO A 196 -19.91 -4.66 -11.52
N PRO A 197 -20.58 -5.27 -12.53
CA PRO A 197 -20.55 -6.71 -12.68
C PRO A 197 -19.09 -7.18 -12.85
N PRO A 198 -18.75 -8.38 -12.34
CA PRO A 198 -17.41 -8.91 -12.52
C PRO A 198 -17.11 -9.09 -14.02
N VAL A 199 -15.88 -8.79 -14.40
CA VAL A 199 -15.39 -8.87 -15.78
C VAL A 199 -14.47 -10.08 -15.90
N PRO A 200 -14.63 -10.94 -16.93
CA PRO A 200 -13.69 -12.04 -17.18
C PRO A 200 -12.27 -11.51 -17.34
N ALA A 201 -11.27 -12.21 -16.80
CA ALA A 201 -9.89 -11.76 -16.87
C ALA A 201 -9.41 -11.49 -18.30
N GLY A 202 -9.88 -12.27 -19.29
CA GLY A 202 -9.58 -12.07 -20.71
C GLY A 202 -10.08 -10.76 -21.31
N GLU A 203 -11.03 -10.11 -20.65
CA GLU A 203 -11.63 -8.84 -21.08
C GLU A 203 -11.00 -7.63 -20.38
N LEU A 204 -10.01 -7.83 -19.50
CA LEU A 204 -9.28 -6.74 -18.86
C LEU A 204 -8.57 -5.87 -19.90
N GLN A 205 -8.57 -4.56 -19.64
CA GLN A 205 -7.90 -3.57 -20.47
C GLN A 205 -6.99 -2.68 -19.62
N PRO A 206 -5.90 -2.15 -20.19
CA PRO A 206 -5.09 -1.13 -19.54
C PRO A 206 -5.94 0.06 -19.06
N GLY A 207 -5.70 0.51 -17.83
CA GLY A 207 -6.45 1.59 -17.17
C GLY A 207 -7.65 1.11 -16.33
N MET A 208 -8.04 -0.16 -16.40
CA MET A 208 -9.01 -0.73 -15.47
C MET A 208 -8.40 -0.92 -14.08
N TRP A 209 -9.21 -0.85 -13.02
CA TRP A 209 -8.76 -1.09 -11.64
C TRP A 209 -9.40 -2.36 -11.10
N VAL A 210 -8.58 -3.35 -10.76
CA VAL A 210 -9.04 -4.64 -10.23
C VAL A 210 -9.04 -4.59 -8.70
N ALA A 211 -10.10 -5.09 -8.08
CA ALA A 211 -10.25 -5.13 -6.63
C ALA A 211 -9.16 -6.00 -5.98
N THR A 212 -8.52 -5.48 -4.93
CA THR A 212 -7.49 -6.21 -4.17
C THR A 212 -8.04 -6.91 -2.93
N GLY A 213 -9.19 -6.46 -2.44
CA GLY A 213 -9.75 -6.85 -1.13
C GLY A 213 -9.17 -6.07 0.06
N ASP A 214 -8.18 -5.20 -0.15
CA ASP A 214 -7.60 -4.35 0.89
C ASP A 214 -8.32 -3.00 0.97
N VAL A 215 -8.85 -2.65 2.14
CA VAL A 215 -9.56 -1.38 2.37
C VAL A 215 -8.65 -0.15 2.13
N ASP A 216 -7.35 -0.30 2.35
CA ASP A 216 -6.38 0.79 2.24
C ASP A 216 -5.85 0.96 0.81
N ALA A 217 -5.96 -0.08 0.00
CA ALA A 217 -5.57 -0.11 -1.40
C ALA A 217 -6.62 -0.87 -2.23
N PRO A 218 -7.87 -0.38 -2.31
CA PRO A 218 -9.05 -1.15 -2.75
C PRO A 218 -8.98 -1.64 -4.18
N GLY A 219 -8.19 -0.98 -5.03
CA GLY A 219 -7.97 -1.39 -6.41
C GLY A 219 -6.52 -1.24 -6.82
N ILE A 220 -6.12 -2.03 -7.81
CA ILE A 220 -4.82 -1.94 -8.47
C ILE A 220 -5.02 -1.79 -9.98
N GLU A 221 -4.36 -0.80 -10.57
CA GLU A 221 -4.51 -0.47 -11.99
C GLU A 221 -3.85 -1.54 -12.86
N VAL A 222 -4.56 -1.98 -13.89
CA VAL A 222 -4.04 -2.82 -14.96
C VAL A 222 -3.22 -1.95 -15.90
N ARG A 223 -1.92 -2.23 -16.01
CA ARG A 223 -1.02 -1.50 -16.92
C ARG A 223 -0.87 -2.18 -18.26
N TYR A 224 -0.82 -3.51 -18.25
CA TYR A 224 -0.65 -4.31 -19.45
C TYR A 224 -1.31 -5.67 -19.31
N VAL A 225 -1.83 -6.19 -20.42
CA VAL A 225 -2.53 -7.46 -20.50
C VAL A 225 -1.93 -8.24 -21.68
N GLU A 226 -1.41 -9.42 -21.41
CA GLU A 226 -0.82 -10.35 -22.37
C GLU A 226 -1.69 -11.61 -22.45
N GLN A 227 -2.26 -11.90 -23.61
CA GLN A 227 -2.95 -13.17 -23.82
C GLN A 227 -1.95 -14.26 -24.20
N SER A 228 -2.09 -15.43 -23.59
CA SER A 228 -1.32 -16.62 -23.95
C SER A 228 -1.62 -17.06 -25.39
N GLU A 229 -0.64 -17.67 -26.06
CA GLU A 229 -0.80 -18.19 -27.44
C GLU A 229 -1.91 -19.23 -27.56
N ASP A 230 -2.18 -19.99 -26.50
CA ASP A 230 -3.24 -20.99 -26.44
C ASP A 230 -4.64 -20.41 -26.14
N GLY A 231 -4.71 -19.11 -25.83
CA GLY A 231 -5.93 -18.39 -25.51
C GLY A 231 -6.60 -18.80 -24.19
N ARG A 232 -5.94 -19.57 -23.33
CA ARG A 232 -6.53 -20.05 -22.06
C ARG A 232 -6.20 -19.17 -20.86
N TRP A 233 -5.10 -18.44 -20.94
CA TRP A 233 -4.55 -17.65 -19.86
C TRP A 233 -4.33 -16.20 -20.28
N VAL A 234 -4.42 -15.32 -19.30
CA VAL A 234 -4.06 -13.92 -19.45
C VAL A 234 -3.07 -13.53 -18.35
N GLY A 235 -1.93 -12.99 -18.78
CA GLY A 235 -0.95 -12.36 -17.90
C GLY A 235 -1.29 -10.89 -17.73
N VAL A 236 -1.38 -10.44 -16.49
CA VAL A 236 -1.74 -9.06 -16.14
C VAL A 236 -0.60 -8.43 -15.37
N VAL A 237 -0.07 -7.34 -15.91
CA VAL A 237 0.89 -6.46 -15.22
C VAL A 237 0.10 -5.32 -14.60
N PHE A 238 0.24 -5.18 -13.29
CA PHE A 238 -0.45 -4.12 -12.55
C PHE A 238 0.48 -2.94 -12.25
N ALA A 239 -0.06 -1.83 -11.76
CA ALA A 239 0.73 -0.70 -11.28
C ALA A 239 1.57 -1.12 -10.07
N GLY A 240 2.88 -1.30 -10.28
CA GLY A 240 3.83 -1.82 -9.31
C GLY A 240 4.69 -2.94 -9.90
N PRO A 241 5.49 -3.66 -9.10
CA PRO A 241 6.24 -4.83 -9.55
C PRO A 241 5.39 -6.11 -9.64
N SER A 242 4.06 -6.01 -9.58
CA SER A 242 3.14 -7.14 -9.53
C SER A 242 2.75 -7.63 -10.93
N TYR A 243 2.88 -8.94 -11.11
CA TYR A 243 2.41 -9.70 -12.27
C TYR A 243 1.61 -10.89 -11.77
N ALA A 244 0.43 -11.11 -12.34
CA ALA A 244 -0.43 -12.26 -12.05
C ALA A 244 -0.94 -12.89 -13.35
N GLU A 245 -1.23 -14.18 -13.31
CA GLU A 245 -1.83 -14.94 -14.41
C GLU A 245 -3.20 -15.43 -13.99
N TYR A 246 -4.18 -15.29 -14.87
CA TYR A 246 -5.55 -15.74 -14.64
C TYR A 246 -6.02 -16.61 -15.80
N PRO A 247 -6.82 -17.65 -15.56
CA PRO A 247 -7.61 -18.26 -16.62
C PRO A 247 -8.55 -17.22 -17.24
N ILE A 248 -8.75 -17.29 -18.56
CA ILE A 248 -9.45 -16.26 -19.33
C ILE A 248 -10.87 -15.96 -18.82
N ASP A 249 -11.56 -16.99 -18.33
CA ASP A 249 -12.95 -16.92 -17.85
C ASP A 249 -13.09 -16.59 -16.36
N VAL A 250 -11.97 -16.39 -15.64
CA VAL A 250 -12.04 -16.07 -14.20
C VAL A 250 -12.68 -14.69 -14.01
N PRO A 251 -13.76 -14.59 -13.21
CA PRO A 251 -14.40 -13.31 -12.93
C PRO A 251 -13.52 -12.48 -11.99
N LEU A 252 -13.23 -11.25 -12.39
CA LEU A 252 -12.51 -10.26 -11.58
C LEU A 252 -13.41 -9.05 -11.32
N TYR A 253 -13.40 -8.57 -10.08
CA TYR A 253 -14.19 -7.41 -9.68
C TYR A 253 -13.44 -6.13 -10.00
N LEU A 254 -14.14 -5.19 -10.63
CA LEU A 254 -13.60 -3.86 -10.91
C LEU A 254 -13.95 -2.87 -9.80
N VAL A 255 -13.09 -1.88 -9.61
CA VAL A 255 -13.27 -0.78 -8.66
C VAL A 255 -13.15 0.54 -9.42
N ASP A 256 -13.90 1.55 -9.00
CA ASP A 256 -13.77 2.88 -9.58
C ASP A 256 -12.44 3.54 -9.20
N GLU A 257 -11.80 4.19 -10.17
CA GLU A 257 -10.57 4.96 -9.97
C GLU A 257 -10.73 5.99 -8.84
N GLU A 258 -11.87 6.69 -8.79
CA GLU A 258 -12.15 7.69 -7.75
C GLU A 258 -12.12 7.06 -6.34
N LEU A 259 -12.64 5.84 -6.18
CA LEU A 259 -12.63 5.15 -4.90
C LEU A 259 -11.19 4.79 -4.48
N VAL A 260 -10.35 4.40 -5.43
CA VAL A 260 -8.92 4.14 -5.18
C VAL A 260 -8.18 5.44 -4.81
N GLU A 261 -8.43 6.54 -5.49
CA GLU A 261 -7.84 7.85 -5.17
C GLU A 261 -8.26 8.32 -3.77
N GLN A 262 -9.54 8.16 -3.41
CA GLN A 262 -10.06 8.51 -2.09
C GLN A 262 -9.45 7.62 -0.99
N ALA A 263 -9.29 6.32 -1.22
CA ALA A 263 -8.60 5.43 -0.30
C ALA A 263 -7.13 5.81 -0.14
N ALA A 264 -6.42 6.10 -1.23
CA ALA A 264 -5.04 6.56 -1.20
C ALA A 264 -4.89 7.91 -0.45
N ALA A 265 -5.84 8.83 -0.60
CA ALA A 265 -5.87 10.08 0.14
C ALA A 265 -6.07 9.84 1.66
N ARG A 266 -6.99 8.93 2.03
CA ARG A 266 -7.18 8.51 3.43
C ARG A 266 -5.94 7.84 4.01
N ALA A 267 -5.28 6.97 3.26
CA ALA A 267 -4.03 6.33 3.65
C ALA A 267 -2.92 7.35 3.89
N ARG A 268 -2.72 8.31 2.97
CA ARG A 268 -1.77 9.43 3.14
C ARG A 268 -2.08 10.27 4.38
N ALA A 269 -3.36 10.58 4.62
CA ALA A 269 -3.77 11.32 5.81
C ALA A 269 -3.48 10.57 7.11
N ARG A 270 -3.72 9.25 7.15
CA ARG A 270 -3.36 8.39 8.31
C ARG A 270 -1.85 8.31 8.51
N ALA A 271 -1.07 8.12 7.44
CA ALA A 271 0.39 8.08 7.52
C ALA A 271 0.96 9.40 8.04
N HIS A 272 0.46 10.54 7.53
CA HIS A 272 0.84 11.86 8.03
C HIS A 272 0.50 12.03 9.52
N ARG A 273 -0.70 11.61 9.95
CA ARG A 273 -1.09 11.64 11.37
C ARG A 273 -0.17 10.76 12.23
N ALA A 274 0.17 9.57 11.78
CA ALA A 274 1.09 8.67 12.49
C ALA A 274 2.47 9.32 12.63
N GLN A 275 2.97 9.98 11.59
CA GLN A 275 4.23 10.73 11.64
C GLN A 275 4.19 11.89 12.64
N GLN A 276 3.09 12.66 12.67
CA GLN A 276 2.91 13.74 13.65
C GLN A 276 2.94 13.22 15.09
N ILE A 277 2.26 12.10 15.36
CA ILE A 277 2.26 11.45 16.68
C ILE A 277 3.68 10.99 17.05
N GLU A 278 4.40 10.38 16.11
CA GLU A 278 5.77 9.94 16.35
C GLU A 278 6.73 11.10 16.63
N CYS A 279 6.60 12.22 15.91
CA CYS A 279 7.35 13.44 16.21
C CYS A 279 7.08 13.96 17.62
N LEU A 280 5.82 13.93 18.08
CA LEU A 280 5.46 14.33 19.44
C LEU A 280 6.07 13.39 20.49
N ARG A 281 6.07 12.07 20.25
CA ARG A 281 6.71 11.09 21.14
C ARG A 281 8.21 11.32 21.26
N ARG A 282 8.89 11.54 20.14
CA ARG A 282 10.33 11.84 20.13
C ARG A 282 10.66 13.16 20.83
N LEU A 283 9.82 14.18 20.66
CA LEU A 283 9.98 15.44 21.37
C LEU A 283 9.80 15.25 22.89
N ALA A 284 8.82 14.45 23.31
CA ALA A 284 8.64 14.10 24.72
C ALA A 284 9.86 13.34 25.26
N GLN A 285 10.34 12.33 24.54
CA GLN A 285 11.53 11.56 24.92
C GLN A 285 12.77 12.45 25.06
N LEU A 286 13.02 13.35 24.11
CA LEU A 286 14.14 14.29 24.18
C LEU A 286 14.03 15.22 25.40
N ALA A 287 12.81 15.67 25.73
CA ALA A 287 12.58 16.50 26.91
C ALA A 287 12.78 15.74 28.23
N GLU A 288 12.59 14.41 28.23
CA GLU A 288 12.86 13.55 29.39
C GLU A 288 14.36 13.26 29.55
N GLU A 289 15.09 13.08 28.45
CA GLU A 289 16.51 12.70 28.46
C GLU A 289 17.46 13.89 28.72
N ASP A 290 17.10 15.10 28.27
CA ASP A 290 17.92 16.30 28.42
C ASP A 290 17.26 17.31 29.37
N GLU A 291 17.81 17.44 30.59
CA GLU A 291 17.39 18.43 31.59
C GLU A 291 17.45 19.88 31.07
N HIS A 292 18.28 20.16 30.05
CA HIS A 292 18.41 21.47 29.44
C HIS A 292 17.53 21.65 28.20
N PHE A 293 16.71 20.65 27.84
CA PHE A 293 15.80 20.75 26.71
C PHE A 293 14.87 21.96 26.89
N PRO A 294 14.88 22.94 25.97
CA PRO A 294 14.18 24.19 26.16
C PRO A 294 12.68 24.00 25.93
N LEU A 295 11.96 23.54 26.97
CA LEU A 295 10.50 23.58 26.97
C LEU A 295 10.04 25.05 27.06
N PRO A 296 8.93 25.41 26.38
CA PRO A 296 8.40 26.76 26.43
C PRO A 296 8.08 27.13 27.89
N ARG A 297 8.74 28.18 28.38
CA ARG A 297 8.67 28.64 29.79
C ARG A 297 7.29 29.12 30.25
N TYR A 298 6.36 29.35 29.32
CA TYR A 298 5.08 30.00 29.63
C TYR A 298 3.89 29.11 29.34
N THR A 299 3.79 28.50 28.15
CA THR A 299 2.68 27.61 27.79
C THR A 299 3.06 26.77 26.58
N LEU A 300 2.79 25.46 26.63
CA LEU A 300 2.73 24.62 25.42
C LEU A 300 1.27 24.56 24.97
N ARG A 301 0.96 25.13 23.80
CA ARG A 301 -0.41 25.11 23.26
C ARG A 301 -0.51 24.19 22.05
N ILE A 302 -1.41 23.22 22.13
CA ILE A 302 -1.73 22.29 21.05
C ILE A 302 -3.15 22.62 20.57
N GLY A 303 -3.27 23.15 19.36
CA GLY A 303 -4.55 23.50 18.73
C GLY A 303 -4.96 22.48 17.67
N GLY A 304 -6.24 22.12 17.63
CA GLY A 304 -6.80 21.23 16.62
C GLY A 304 -8.19 21.68 16.15
N GLY A 305 -8.37 21.77 14.84
CA GLY A 305 -9.68 21.90 14.20
C GLY A 305 -10.30 20.51 14.02
N LEU A 306 -11.53 20.33 14.47
CA LEU A 306 -12.29 19.09 14.32
C LEU A 306 -13.43 19.28 13.33
N ASP A 307 -13.77 18.19 12.65
CA ASP A 307 -14.67 18.18 11.50
C ASP A 307 -16.13 18.43 11.90
N SER A 308 -16.48 18.13 13.16
CA SER A 308 -17.84 18.27 13.67
C SER A 308 -17.91 18.63 15.16
N PRO A 309 -19.01 19.26 15.59
CA PRO A 309 -19.33 19.47 17.01
C PRO A 309 -19.32 18.17 17.83
N GLU A 310 -19.79 17.07 17.24
CA GLU A 310 -19.82 15.74 17.88
C GLU A 310 -18.40 15.22 18.14
N ALA A 311 -17.46 15.47 17.23
CA ALA A 311 -16.06 15.13 17.43
C ALA A 311 -15.46 15.90 18.62
N VAL A 312 -15.78 17.20 18.77
CA VAL A 312 -15.36 17.99 19.94
C VAL A 312 -15.90 17.38 21.24
N ARG A 313 -17.18 16.99 21.27
CA ARG A 313 -17.78 16.36 22.47
C ARG A 313 -17.12 15.03 22.82
N ARG A 314 -16.80 14.19 21.83
CA ARG A 314 -16.10 12.92 22.08
C ARG A 314 -14.71 13.14 22.68
N VAL A 315 -13.94 14.07 22.12
CA VAL A 315 -12.59 14.39 22.65
C VAL A 315 -12.69 15.00 24.05
N ALA A 316 -13.66 15.88 24.28
CA ALA A 316 -13.89 16.48 25.58
C ALA A 316 -14.25 15.44 26.65
N ALA A 317 -15.08 14.45 26.31
CA ALA A 317 -15.41 13.34 27.21
C ALA A 317 -14.18 12.47 27.56
N VAL A 318 -13.30 12.19 26.58
CA VAL A 318 -12.06 11.43 26.80
C VAL A 318 -11.10 12.18 27.72
N LEU A 319 -11.03 13.51 27.59
CA LEU A 319 -10.17 14.37 28.40
C LEU A 319 -10.81 14.81 29.73
N ASP A 320 -12.06 14.39 29.99
CA ASP A 320 -12.89 14.81 31.13
C ASP A 320 -12.96 16.35 31.29
N VAL A 321 -13.26 17.05 30.18
CA VAL A 321 -13.39 18.52 30.16
C VAL A 321 -14.76 18.97 29.65
N GLU A 322 -15.22 20.10 30.18
CA GLU A 322 -16.45 20.73 29.72
C GLU A 322 -16.30 21.32 28.31
N VAL A 323 -17.35 21.18 27.52
CA VAL A 323 -17.44 21.81 26.20
C VAL A 323 -18.10 23.18 26.34
N THR A 324 -17.40 24.21 25.88
CA THR A 324 -17.91 25.58 25.81
C THR A 324 -18.45 25.89 24.43
N LYS A 325 -19.61 26.56 24.36
CA LYS A 325 -20.15 27.09 23.11
C LYS A 325 -19.64 28.52 22.92
N SER A 326 -19.00 28.78 21.78
CA SER A 326 -18.54 30.09 21.35
C SER A 326 -19.32 30.56 20.12
N ASP A 327 -19.15 31.83 19.74
CA ASP A 327 -19.75 32.38 18.51
C ASP A 327 -19.28 31.64 17.25
N TYR A 328 -18.10 31.03 17.30
CA TYR A 328 -17.50 30.34 16.16
C TYR A 328 -17.78 28.84 16.14
N GLY A 329 -18.27 28.24 17.23
CA GLY A 329 -18.47 26.80 17.30
C GLY A 329 -18.42 26.21 18.70
N LEU A 330 -18.23 24.89 18.80
CA LEU A 330 -17.91 24.24 20.06
C LEU A 330 -16.39 24.24 20.28
N ARG A 331 -15.98 24.49 21.52
CA ARG A 331 -14.58 24.47 21.96
C ARG A 331 -14.45 23.65 23.24
N ALA A 332 -13.45 22.77 23.28
CA ALA A 332 -13.00 22.10 24.50
C ALA A 332 -11.56 22.52 24.79
N THR A 333 -11.28 22.89 26.04
CA THR A 333 -9.95 23.33 26.46
C THR A 333 -9.54 22.52 27.68
N TRP A 334 -8.52 21.68 27.51
CA TRP A 334 -7.88 20.95 28.60
C TRP A 334 -6.59 21.66 29.01
N ARG A 335 -6.37 21.78 30.32
CA ARG A 335 -5.18 22.43 30.89
C ARG A 335 -4.56 21.53 31.93
N TYR A 336 -3.24 21.41 31.88
CA TYR A 336 -2.44 20.65 32.85
C TYR A 336 -1.26 21.48 33.35
N GLY A 337 -0.98 21.43 34.65
CA GLY A 337 0.06 22.26 35.28
C GLY A 337 -0.39 23.71 35.56
N GLY A 338 0.57 24.59 35.90
CA GLY A 338 0.34 26.03 36.05
C GLY A 338 -0.01 26.56 37.45
N ALA A 339 0.21 25.79 38.52
CA ALA A 339 0.09 26.30 39.89
C ALA A 339 1.35 27.04 40.39
N ASP A 340 2.50 26.82 39.75
CA ASP A 340 3.81 27.36 40.12
C ASP A 340 4.69 27.66 38.88
N GLU A 341 5.69 28.54 39.03
CA GLU A 341 6.60 28.97 37.95
C GLU A 341 7.44 27.83 37.35
N LEU A 342 7.48 26.67 38.02
CA LEU A 342 8.28 25.51 37.64
C LEU A 342 7.57 24.60 36.63
N ASN A 343 6.23 24.66 36.54
CA ASN A 343 5.43 23.80 35.66
C ASN A 343 4.56 24.66 34.73
N PRO A 344 5.08 25.12 33.58
CA PRO A 344 4.30 25.91 32.65
C PRO A 344 3.06 25.13 32.18
N PRO A 345 1.87 25.77 32.10
CA PRO A 345 0.66 25.08 31.70
C PRO A 345 0.76 24.50 30.29
N VAL A 346 0.29 23.27 30.12
CA VAL A 346 0.00 22.68 28.82
C VAL A 346 -1.48 22.93 28.53
N GLU A 347 -1.78 23.53 27.38
CA GLU A 347 -3.14 23.82 26.93
C GLU A 347 -3.44 23.06 25.64
N VAL A 348 -4.44 22.19 25.67
CA VAL A 348 -4.96 21.49 24.49
C VAL A 348 -6.31 22.11 24.15
N GLU A 349 -6.42 22.68 22.95
CA GLU A 349 -7.64 23.31 22.47
C GLU A 349 -8.16 22.61 21.21
N MET A 350 -9.37 22.09 21.29
CA MET A 350 -10.08 21.50 20.16
C MET A 350 -11.31 22.32 19.82
N SER A 351 -11.52 22.62 18.54
CA SER A 351 -12.67 23.42 18.10
C SER A 351 -13.28 22.89 16.80
N ALA A 352 -14.60 22.97 16.67
CA ALA A 352 -15.31 22.71 15.42
C ALA A 352 -16.31 23.84 15.17
N ALA A 353 -16.38 24.30 13.93
CA ALA A 353 -17.31 25.34 13.53
C ALA A 353 -18.77 24.89 13.75
N HIS A 354 -19.67 25.84 14.00
CA HIS A 354 -21.11 25.53 13.94
C HIS A 354 -21.44 24.95 12.55
N PRO A 355 -22.28 23.90 12.47
CA PRO A 355 -22.83 23.52 11.19
C PRO A 355 -23.53 24.76 10.63
N ARG A 356 -23.09 25.23 9.46
CA ARG A 356 -23.72 26.38 8.81
C ARG A 356 -25.20 26.05 8.70
N SER A 357 -26.05 26.76 9.44
CA SER A 357 -27.50 26.64 9.27
C SER A 357 -27.78 26.93 7.80
N GLY A 358 -28.42 26.01 7.09
CA GLY A 358 -28.79 26.18 5.67
C GLY A 358 -29.63 27.44 5.41
N ASP A 359 -30.17 28.06 6.47
CA ASP A 359 -30.95 29.30 6.44
C ASP A 359 -30.10 30.59 6.42
N ALA A 360 -28.78 30.50 6.59
CA ALA A 360 -27.91 31.65 6.42
C ALA A 360 -27.75 31.94 4.92
N LYS A 361 -28.74 32.63 4.34
CA LYS A 361 -28.62 33.26 3.03
C LYS A 361 -27.41 34.19 3.10
N SER A 362 -26.28 33.75 2.55
CA SER A 362 -25.19 34.66 2.21
C SER A 362 -25.77 35.60 1.15
N THR A 363 -26.22 36.78 1.55
CA THR A 363 -26.48 37.86 0.61
C THR A 363 -25.14 38.12 -0.08
N PRO A 364 -25.00 37.87 -1.40
CA PRO A 364 -23.75 38.16 -2.08
C PRO A 364 -23.53 39.65 -1.93
N VAL A 365 -22.46 40.04 -1.22
CA VAL A 365 -22.02 41.43 -1.20
C VAL A 365 -21.60 41.73 -2.64
N PRO A 366 -22.25 42.65 -3.37
CA PRO A 366 -21.82 43.00 -4.71
C PRO A 366 -20.45 43.64 -4.58
N VAL A 367 -19.42 42.93 -5.03
CA VAL A 367 -18.10 43.52 -5.21
C VAL A 367 -18.25 44.56 -6.32
N PRO A 368 -17.95 45.85 -6.09
CA PRO A 368 -17.99 46.84 -7.15
C PRO A 368 -16.96 46.46 -8.21
N VAL A 369 -17.44 46.00 -9.37
CA VAL A 369 -16.60 45.70 -10.52
C VAL A 369 -16.19 47.04 -11.13
N SER A 370 -14.97 47.47 -10.87
CA SER A 370 -14.35 48.54 -11.66
C SER A 370 -14.22 48.06 -13.11
N PRO A 371 -14.50 48.92 -14.12
CA PRO A 371 -14.38 48.54 -15.52
C PRO A 371 -12.94 48.15 -15.83
N ALA A 372 -12.79 46.98 -16.44
CA ALA A 372 -11.51 46.40 -16.83
C ALA A 372 -10.73 47.36 -17.74
N ALA A 373 -9.52 47.71 -17.33
CA ALA A 373 -8.52 48.25 -18.24
C ALA A 373 -8.22 47.20 -19.34
N PRO A 374 -7.98 47.62 -20.60
CA PRO A 374 -7.69 46.68 -21.68
C PRO A 374 -6.45 45.85 -21.32
N ALA A 375 -6.63 44.53 -21.36
CA ALA A 375 -5.60 43.55 -21.08
C ALA A 375 -4.43 43.70 -22.07
N ALA A 376 -3.27 44.13 -21.55
CA ALA A 376 -2.00 43.81 -22.19
C ALA A 376 -1.83 42.29 -22.10
N GLY A 377 -1.60 41.65 -23.26
CA GLY A 377 -1.56 40.21 -23.40
C GLY A 377 -0.66 39.52 -22.36
N ALA A 378 -1.23 38.53 -21.68
CA ALA A 378 -0.48 37.60 -20.86
C ALA A 378 0.46 36.78 -21.77
N ALA A 379 1.70 37.23 -21.90
CA ALA A 379 2.79 36.36 -22.29
C ALA A 379 2.95 35.32 -21.17
N THR A 380 2.70 34.06 -21.49
CA THR A 380 3.03 32.90 -20.68
C THR A 380 4.46 33.03 -20.14
N LEU A 381 4.62 32.95 -18.81
CA LEU A 381 5.89 32.99 -18.07
C LEU A 381 6.91 31.93 -18.55
N ASP A 382 6.48 30.97 -19.37
CA ASP A 382 7.32 29.95 -19.99
C ASP A 382 8.13 30.46 -21.21
N SER A 383 7.80 31.64 -21.75
CA SER A 383 8.52 32.21 -22.90
C SER A 383 9.79 32.99 -22.54
N LEU A 384 10.12 33.13 -21.25
CA LEU A 384 11.25 33.91 -20.75
C LEU A 384 12.46 33.10 -20.26
N ARG A 385 12.40 31.77 -20.21
CA ARG A 385 13.56 30.94 -19.84
C ARG A 385 14.48 30.68 -21.04
N ARG A 386 15.24 31.71 -21.44
CA ARG A 386 16.30 31.58 -22.44
C ARG A 386 17.60 32.11 -21.85
N CYS A 387 18.70 31.39 -22.06
CA CYS A 387 20.02 31.96 -21.81
C CYS A 387 20.15 33.25 -22.64
N ARG A 388 20.42 34.39 -22.00
CA ARG A 388 20.43 35.72 -22.64
C ARG A 388 21.46 35.86 -23.76
N ARG A 389 22.43 34.94 -23.84
CA ARG A 389 23.58 35.02 -24.75
C ARG A 389 23.57 33.97 -25.86
N CYS A 390 23.16 32.72 -25.60
CA CYS A 390 23.07 31.68 -26.63
C CYS A 390 21.63 31.31 -27.02
N GLY A 391 20.62 31.78 -26.28
CA GLY A 391 19.21 31.51 -26.56
C GLY A 391 18.72 30.11 -26.19
N ALA A 392 19.55 29.27 -25.55
CA ALA A 392 19.17 27.92 -25.14
C ALA A 392 18.02 27.93 -24.12
N THR A 393 17.08 27.00 -24.30
CA THR A 393 15.87 26.80 -23.46
C THR A 393 15.96 25.56 -22.57
N THR A 394 17.02 24.75 -22.70
CA THR A 394 17.26 23.52 -21.94
C THR A 394 18.64 23.58 -21.27
N GLY A 395 18.83 22.88 -20.14
CA GLY A 395 20.11 22.87 -19.40
C GLY A 395 20.42 24.15 -18.63
N LEU A 396 19.39 24.83 -18.09
CA LEU A 396 19.55 26.06 -17.33
C LEU A 396 19.58 25.79 -15.81
N ALA A 397 20.53 26.40 -15.11
CA ALA A 397 20.57 26.46 -13.65
C ALA A 397 20.34 27.90 -13.17
N MET A 398 19.69 28.10 -12.03
CA MET A 398 19.53 29.43 -11.44
C MET A 398 20.91 29.96 -11.02
N SER A 399 21.20 31.22 -11.35
CA SER A 399 22.44 31.85 -10.92
C SER A 399 22.43 31.99 -9.39
N PRO A 400 23.51 31.60 -8.69
CA PRO A 400 23.59 31.74 -7.23
C PRO A 400 23.68 33.21 -6.77
N HIS A 401 23.85 34.15 -7.70
CA HIS A 401 24.00 35.58 -7.40
C HIS A 401 22.77 36.43 -7.74
N ASP A 402 21.83 35.91 -8.53
CA ASP A 402 20.59 36.59 -8.87
C ASP A 402 19.45 35.57 -9.12
N PRO A 403 18.39 35.53 -8.28
CA PRO A 403 17.31 34.56 -8.39
C PRO A 403 16.41 34.75 -9.62
N VAL A 404 16.63 35.79 -10.42
CA VAL A 404 15.87 36.06 -11.65
C VAL A 404 16.65 35.67 -12.91
N GLU A 405 17.94 35.29 -12.80
CA GLU A 405 18.80 34.96 -13.93
C GLU A 405 19.15 33.46 -14.02
N TYR A 406 19.13 32.93 -15.25
CA TYR A 406 19.42 31.53 -15.55
C TYR A 406 20.72 31.42 -16.37
N GLU A 407 21.69 30.66 -15.87
CA GLU A 407 22.97 30.38 -16.53
C GLU A 407 22.94 28.99 -17.20
N CYS A 408 23.70 28.81 -18.29
CA CYS A 408 23.77 27.53 -19.00
C CYS A 408 24.71 26.58 -18.25
N ALA A 409 24.25 25.37 -17.94
CA ALA A 409 25.06 24.33 -17.28
C ALA A 409 26.02 23.60 -18.24
N ASP A 410 25.90 23.83 -19.55
CA ASP A 410 26.73 23.17 -20.56
C ASP A 410 28.13 23.84 -20.64
N ALA A 411 29.17 23.03 -20.45
CA ALA A 411 30.58 23.44 -20.49
C ALA A 411 31.03 23.99 -21.86
N THR A 412 30.27 23.74 -22.92
CA THR A 412 30.52 24.28 -24.27
C THR A 412 29.99 25.71 -24.46
N CYS A 413 29.22 26.23 -23.49
CA CYS A 413 28.81 27.62 -23.47
C CYS A 413 30.06 28.52 -23.25
N PRO A 414 30.27 29.59 -24.05
CA PRO A 414 31.49 30.39 -24.02
C PRO A 414 31.82 31.09 -22.68
N GLN A 415 30.94 31.01 -21.67
CA GLN A 415 31.23 31.45 -20.29
C GLN A 415 31.69 30.33 -19.34
N ALA A 416 31.33 29.06 -19.58
CA ALA A 416 31.74 27.96 -18.70
C ALA A 416 33.24 27.66 -18.77
N GLY A 417 33.88 27.99 -19.91
CA GLY A 417 35.33 27.87 -20.10
C GLY A 417 36.16 29.09 -19.68
N ALA A 418 35.55 30.12 -19.07
CA ALA A 418 36.23 31.36 -18.67
C ALA A 418 36.20 31.64 -17.15
N ARG A 419 35.83 30.64 -16.33
CA ARG A 419 35.93 30.70 -14.86
C ARG A 419 37.05 29.82 -14.35
#